data_AF-A0A8D8I4Q5-F1
#
_entry.id   AF-A0A8D8I4Q5-F1
#
_cell.length_a   1.000
_cell.length_b   1.000
_cell.length_c   1.000
_cell.angle_alpha   90.00
_cell.angle_beta   90.00
_cell.angle_gamma   90.00
#
_symmetry.space_group_name_H-M   'P 1'
#
loop_
_entity.id
_entity.type
_entity.pdbx_description
1 polymer ?
#
loop_
_entity_poly.entity_id
_entity_poly.type
_entity_poly.pdbx_seq_one_letter_code
_entity_poly.pdbx_strand_id
1 'polypeptide(L)'
;DHPELVVDQSTGDVAADSYHRFQDDVEALKQVGFNFYRFSISWGRILPEGDLSSLNQAGIDYYNKLIDALIVAGIEPVVTMIHYDVPQYLQNLGGLASPLFVQYFEIYADTLFRNFGNRVKVWITHNEPYNFCVDGYGYGRNGPLVYAPGVGEYLCVHYTLLSHATAYHLYNQRYRAQQKGSVGITLSGRYFFQADNQTGSEAVDRALQYHIGWMAHPLFSEAGGYPPLMEKEIAEHSLQEGRTMSRLPAMTATTKAFV
;
A
#
# COMPACT_ATOMS: atom_id res chain seq x y z
N ASP A 1 -13.33 9.73 14.60
CA ASP A 1 -13.95 8.48 14.14
C ASP A 1 -15.32 8.76 13.53
N HIS A 2 -15.67 8.00 12.49
CA HIS A 2 -16.94 8.09 11.74
C HIS A 2 -17.71 6.75 11.79
N PRO A 3 -18.08 6.23 12.98
CA PRO A 3 -18.79 4.96 13.09
C PRO A 3 -20.11 4.97 12.33
N GLU A 4 -20.75 6.12 12.16
CA GLU A 4 -21.99 6.27 11.39
C GLU A 4 -21.88 5.85 9.91
N LEU A 5 -20.66 5.77 9.37
CA LEU A 5 -20.39 5.30 8.01
C LEU A 5 -20.22 3.78 7.92
N VAL A 6 -20.13 3.09 9.05
CA VAL A 6 -20.06 1.62 9.12
C VAL A 6 -21.48 1.06 9.17
N VAL A 7 -21.76 0.00 8.39
CA VAL A 7 -23.11 -0.58 8.22
C VAL A 7 -23.81 -0.88 9.56
N ASP A 8 -23.06 -1.42 10.52
CA ASP A 8 -23.55 -1.76 11.86
C ASP A 8 -23.10 -0.76 12.94
N GLN A 9 -22.50 0.36 12.53
CA GLN A 9 -21.96 1.41 13.39
C GLN A 9 -20.87 0.95 14.38
N SER A 10 -20.24 -0.20 14.11
CA SER A 10 -19.13 -0.71 14.93
C SER A 10 -17.81 0.03 14.67
N THR A 11 -16.82 -0.23 15.54
CA THR A 11 -15.45 0.27 15.41
C THR A 11 -14.45 -0.89 15.49
N GLY A 12 -13.21 -0.61 15.08
CA GLY A 12 -12.08 -1.53 15.24
C GLY A 12 -11.38 -1.44 16.60
N ASP A 13 -11.96 -0.78 17.62
CA ASP A 13 -11.28 -0.47 18.89
C ASP A 13 -10.79 -1.73 19.61
N VAL A 14 -11.57 -2.83 19.51
CA VAL A 14 -11.19 -4.16 19.99
C VAL A 14 -10.93 -5.13 18.84
N ALA A 15 -11.83 -5.16 17.84
CA ALA A 15 -11.80 -6.11 16.73
C ALA A 15 -11.69 -7.57 17.22
N ALA A 16 -10.73 -8.36 16.72
CA ALA A 16 -10.47 -9.73 17.16
C ALA A 16 -9.61 -9.83 18.44
N ASP A 17 -9.14 -8.70 18.97
CA ASP A 17 -8.23 -8.60 20.12
C ASP A 17 -6.89 -9.35 19.94
N SER A 18 -6.43 -9.54 18.69
CA SER A 18 -5.14 -10.16 18.36
C SER A 18 -3.93 -9.42 18.95
N TYR A 19 -4.11 -8.21 19.49
CA TYR A 19 -3.06 -7.53 20.26
C TYR A 19 -2.76 -8.27 21.57
N HIS A 20 -3.78 -8.82 22.23
CA HIS A 20 -3.62 -9.62 23.45
C HIS A 20 -3.65 -11.13 23.17
N ARG A 21 -4.25 -11.55 22.05
CA ARG A 21 -4.57 -12.94 21.75
C ARG A 21 -3.73 -13.57 20.62
N PHE A 22 -2.61 -12.96 20.25
CA PHE A 22 -1.80 -13.46 19.13
C PHE A 22 -1.32 -14.92 19.31
N GLN A 23 -1.17 -15.41 20.54
CA GLN A 23 -0.84 -16.83 20.76
C GLN A 23 -1.97 -17.77 20.34
N ASP A 24 -3.23 -17.38 20.56
CA ASP A 24 -4.40 -18.13 20.10
C ASP A 24 -4.41 -18.17 18.57
N ASP A 25 -4.09 -17.04 17.92
CA ASP A 25 -4.00 -16.94 16.46
C ASP A 25 -2.92 -17.87 15.90
N VAL A 26 -1.73 -17.89 16.50
CA VAL A 26 -0.62 -18.76 16.08
C VAL A 26 -0.97 -20.24 16.26
N GLU A 27 -1.61 -20.61 17.37
CA GLU A 27 -2.06 -21.98 17.60
C GLU A 27 -3.11 -22.41 16.57
N ALA A 28 -4.08 -21.54 16.24
CA ALA A 28 -5.05 -21.81 15.20
C ALA A 28 -4.39 -22.00 13.82
N LEU A 29 -3.43 -21.14 13.45
CA LEU A 29 -2.69 -21.28 12.19
C LEU A 29 -1.93 -22.60 12.10
N LYS A 30 -1.32 -23.02 13.21
CA LYS A 30 -0.61 -24.30 13.31
C LYS A 30 -1.55 -25.50 13.21
N GLN A 31 -2.72 -25.44 13.85
CA GLN A 31 -3.72 -26.51 13.78
C GLN A 31 -4.24 -26.73 12.36
N VAL A 32 -4.44 -25.66 11.59
CA VAL A 32 -4.83 -25.77 10.17
C VAL A 32 -3.65 -26.25 9.30
N GLY A 33 -2.42 -25.95 9.70
CA GLY A 33 -1.20 -26.38 9.01
C GLY A 33 -0.71 -25.40 7.94
N PHE A 34 -0.89 -24.09 8.17
CA PHE A 34 -0.36 -23.08 7.25
C PHE A 34 1.17 -23.03 7.26
N ASN A 35 1.77 -22.83 6.07
CA ASN A 35 3.22 -22.69 5.93
C ASN A 35 3.73 -21.27 6.16
N PHE A 36 2.86 -20.28 5.94
CA PHE A 36 3.17 -18.87 6.12
C PHE A 36 1.95 -18.14 6.67
N TYR A 37 2.18 -17.00 7.31
CA TYR A 37 1.13 -16.12 7.77
C TYR A 37 1.40 -14.69 7.32
N ARG A 38 0.46 -14.15 6.54
CA ARG A 38 0.49 -12.76 6.10
C ARG A 38 -0.27 -11.89 7.10
N PHE A 39 0.43 -10.93 7.70
CA PHE A 39 -0.16 -9.91 8.57
C PHE A 39 0.38 -8.53 8.23
N SER A 40 -0.25 -7.48 8.77
CA SER A 40 0.24 -6.11 8.64
C SER A 40 0.81 -5.57 9.95
N ILE A 41 1.81 -4.70 9.83
CA ILE A 41 2.29 -3.88 10.95
C ILE A 41 1.55 -2.55 10.89
N SER A 42 1.01 -2.12 12.03
CA SER A 42 0.31 -0.86 12.12
C SER A 42 1.29 0.28 12.30
N TRP A 43 1.33 1.20 11.33
CA TRP A 43 2.25 2.33 11.36
C TRP A 43 2.02 3.18 12.60
N GLY A 44 0.77 3.56 12.89
CA GLY A 44 0.43 4.36 14.07
C GLY A 44 0.81 3.70 15.39
N ARG A 45 0.97 2.37 15.42
CA ARG A 45 1.47 1.65 16.61
C ARG A 45 2.98 1.74 16.77
N ILE A 46 3.74 1.81 15.67
CA ILE A 46 5.21 1.88 15.69
C ILE A 46 5.70 3.32 15.78
N LEU A 47 5.19 4.20 14.91
CA LEU A 47 5.53 5.62 14.81
C LEU A 47 4.23 6.44 14.77
N PRO A 48 3.59 6.76 15.92
CA PRO A 48 2.35 7.52 15.99
C PRO A 48 2.40 8.88 15.28
N GLU A 49 3.53 9.59 15.34
CA GLU A 49 3.75 10.87 14.66
C GLU A 49 4.52 10.70 13.34
N GLY A 50 4.62 9.46 12.84
CA GLY A 50 5.22 9.14 11.55
C GLY A 50 6.75 9.02 11.53
N ASP A 51 7.46 9.53 12.54
CA ASP A 51 8.92 9.45 12.64
C ASP A 51 9.46 8.91 13.97
N LEU A 52 10.78 8.74 14.04
CA LEU A 52 11.51 8.13 15.15
C LEU A 52 11.38 8.88 16.49
N SER A 53 11.02 10.17 16.48
CA SER A 53 10.79 10.92 17.73
C SER A 53 9.62 10.35 18.54
N SER A 54 8.69 9.68 17.84
CA SER A 54 7.50 9.05 18.42
C SER A 54 7.60 7.54 18.57
N LEU A 55 8.79 6.94 18.37
CA LEU A 55 8.94 5.48 18.37
C LEU A 55 8.37 4.83 19.64
N ASN A 56 7.40 3.94 19.42
CA ASN A 56 6.75 3.21 20.50
C ASN A 56 7.35 1.79 20.62
N GLN A 57 8.19 1.61 21.63
CA GLN A 57 8.85 0.33 21.89
C GLN A 57 7.85 -0.81 22.18
N ALA A 58 6.73 -0.54 22.85
CA ALA A 58 5.72 -1.57 23.11
C ALA A 58 5.10 -2.11 21.80
N GLY A 59 4.98 -1.26 20.78
CA GLY A 59 4.58 -1.66 19.44
C GLY A 59 5.59 -2.61 18.79
N ILE A 60 6.88 -2.27 18.87
CA ILE A 60 7.98 -3.13 18.40
C ILE A 60 7.96 -4.49 19.12
N ASP A 61 7.80 -4.47 20.44
CA ASP A 61 7.80 -5.68 21.28
C ASP A 61 6.63 -6.62 20.95
N TYR A 62 5.45 -6.07 20.66
CA TYR A 62 4.31 -6.87 20.20
C TYR A 62 4.63 -7.64 18.91
N TYR A 63 5.12 -6.94 17.88
CA TYR A 63 5.42 -7.60 16.60
C TYR A 63 6.60 -8.56 16.71
N ASN A 64 7.60 -8.26 17.54
CA ASN A 64 8.66 -9.23 17.86
C ASN A 64 8.08 -10.53 18.43
N LYS A 65 7.19 -10.43 19.44
CA LYS A 65 6.55 -11.61 20.03
C LYS A 65 5.74 -12.41 19.02
N LEU A 66 4.96 -11.76 18.16
CA LEU A 66 4.21 -12.42 17.10
C LEU A 66 5.13 -13.12 16.10
N ILE A 67 6.16 -12.42 15.60
CA ILE A 67 7.13 -12.97 14.64
C ILE A 67 7.87 -14.17 15.24
N ASP A 68 8.32 -14.06 16.49
CA ASP A 68 9.02 -15.16 17.17
C ASP A 68 8.10 -16.36 17.39
N ALA A 69 6.84 -16.14 17.78
CA ALA A 69 5.86 -17.21 17.94
C ALA A 69 5.57 -17.95 16.62
N LEU A 70 5.43 -17.21 15.50
CA LEU A 70 5.26 -17.80 14.17
C LEU A 70 6.46 -18.66 13.78
N ILE A 71 7.68 -18.16 13.97
CA ILE A 71 8.92 -18.89 13.63
C ILE A 71 9.06 -20.15 14.49
N VAL A 72 8.78 -20.07 15.80
CA VAL A 72 8.79 -21.24 16.69
C VAL A 72 7.75 -22.27 16.27
N ALA A 73 6.60 -21.83 15.75
CA ALA A 73 5.57 -22.70 15.19
C ALA A 73 5.90 -23.27 13.80
N GLY A 74 7.02 -22.86 13.19
CA GLY A 74 7.41 -23.27 11.83
C GLY A 74 6.63 -22.57 10.72
N ILE A 75 6.06 -21.39 11.00
CA ILE A 75 5.23 -20.60 10.09
C ILE A 75 6.04 -19.37 9.63
N GLU A 76 6.20 -19.20 8.32
CA GLU A 76 6.95 -18.07 7.77
C GLU A 76 6.14 -16.75 7.89
N PRO A 77 6.69 -15.68 8.51
CA PRO A 77 6.03 -14.38 8.57
C PRO A 77 6.15 -13.63 7.23
N VAL A 78 5.01 -13.27 6.66
CA VAL A 78 4.91 -12.40 5.47
C VAL A 78 4.34 -11.05 5.91
N VAL A 79 5.15 -10.00 5.89
CA VAL A 79 4.77 -8.73 6.52
C VAL A 79 4.33 -7.69 5.49
N THR A 80 3.15 -7.12 5.71
CA THR A 80 2.64 -5.96 4.98
C THR A 80 2.88 -4.69 5.79
N MET A 81 3.48 -3.65 5.18
CA MET A 81 3.80 -2.41 5.88
C MET A 81 2.59 -1.47 5.97
N ILE A 82 1.85 -1.30 4.87
CA ILE A 82 0.63 -0.49 4.81
C ILE A 82 -0.56 -1.35 4.44
N HIS A 83 -1.56 -1.39 5.33
CA HIS A 83 -2.85 -2.01 5.07
C HIS A 83 -3.98 -1.04 5.46
N TYR A 84 -3.94 0.14 4.83
CA TYR A 84 -4.91 1.24 4.92
C TYR A 84 -4.84 2.07 6.21
N ASP A 85 -4.00 1.69 7.17
CA ASP A 85 -3.92 2.26 8.51
C ASP A 85 -2.79 3.29 8.67
N VAL A 86 -2.81 4.31 7.79
CA VAL A 86 -1.88 5.45 7.87
C VAL A 86 -2.18 6.29 9.12
N PRO A 87 -1.18 6.75 9.90
CA PRO A 87 -1.40 7.59 11.06
C PRO A 87 -2.14 8.87 10.71
N GLN A 88 -3.11 9.26 11.55
CA GLN A 88 -3.88 10.50 11.35
C GLN A 88 -2.96 11.74 11.29
N TYR A 89 -1.85 11.74 12.02
CA TYR A 89 -0.83 12.78 11.94
C TYR A 89 -0.34 13.00 10.50
N LEU A 90 -0.01 11.92 9.77
CA LEU A 90 0.42 12.00 8.38
C LEU A 90 -0.73 12.37 7.45
N GLN A 91 -1.95 11.92 7.73
CA GLN A 91 -3.14 12.33 6.98
C GLN A 91 -3.37 13.85 7.06
N ASN A 92 -3.14 14.46 8.24
CA ASN A 92 -3.25 15.91 8.43
C ASN A 92 -2.21 16.70 7.60
N LEU A 93 -1.12 16.05 7.16
CA LEU A 93 -0.10 16.60 6.26
C LEU A 93 -0.40 16.32 4.77
N GLY A 94 -1.61 15.84 4.46
CA GLY A 94 -2.07 15.49 3.11
C GLY A 94 -2.02 13.99 2.79
N GLY A 95 -1.53 13.16 3.71
CA GLY A 95 -1.51 11.70 3.58
C GLY A 95 -0.81 11.23 2.29
N LEU A 96 -1.34 10.16 1.69
CA LEU A 96 -0.81 9.55 0.47
C LEU A 96 -0.89 10.48 -0.76
N ALA A 97 -1.67 11.55 -0.74
CA ALA A 97 -1.68 12.54 -1.81
C ALA A 97 -0.58 13.62 -1.66
N SER A 98 0.27 13.52 -0.62
CA SER A 98 1.36 14.45 -0.34
C SER A 98 2.72 13.85 -0.72
N PRO A 99 3.63 14.63 -1.35
CA PRO A 99 5.00 14.18 -1.60
C PRO A 99 5.78 13.88 -0.30
N LEU A 100 5.38 14.48 0.83
CA LEU A 100 6.00 14.20 2.13
C LEU A 100 5.79 12.74 2.57
N PHE A 101 4.72 12.09 2.10
CA PHE A 101 4.44 10.70 2.43
C PHE A 101 5.60 9.76 2.08
N VAL A 102 6.27 10.01 0.94
CA VAL A 102 7.42 9.20 0.49
C VAL A 102 8.55 9.21 1.52
N GLN A 103 8.84 10.38 2.11
CA GLN A 103 9.91 10.53 3.10
C GLN A 103 9.56 9.85 4.43
N TYR A 104 8.33 10.05 4.91
CA TYR A 104 7.87 9.38 6.12
C TYR A 104 7.80 7.86 5.94
N PHE A 105 7.38 7.39 4.77
CA PHE A 105 7.33 5.96 4.46
C PHE A 105 8.73 5.34 4.42
N GLU A 106 9.74 6.08 3.93
CA GLU A 106 11.13 5.63 4.01
C GLU A 106 11.58 5.42 5.46
N ILE A 107 11.30 6.37 6.36
CA ILE A 107 11.62 6.27 7.79
C ILE A 107 10.93 5.05 8.42
N TYR A 108 9.65 4.85 8.09
CA TYR A 108 8.88 3.72 8.57
C TYR A 108 9.44 2.39 8.05
N ALA A 109 9.67 2.26 6.75
CA ALA A 109 10.25 1.06 6.14
C ALA A 109 11.63 0.76 6.74
N ASP A 110 12.49 1.76 6.91
CA ASP A 110 13.80 1.63 7.55
C ASP A 110 13.69 1.10 8.98
N THR A 111 12.72 1.63 9.74
CA THR A 111 12.41 1.16 11.10
C THR A 111 11.99 -0.30 11.11
N LEU A 112 11.12 -0.72 10.19
CA LEU A 112 10.67 -2.11 10.10
C LEU A 112 11.81 -3.06 9.72
N PHE A 113 12.61 -2.70 8.71
CA PHE A 113 13.73 -3.53 8.27
C PHE A 113 14.78 -3.72 9.36
N ARG A 114 15.10 -2.67 10.12
CA ARG A 114 16.06 -2.75 11.24
C ARG A 114 15.59 -3.68 12.35
N ASN A 115 14.32 -3.57 12.73
CA ASN A 115 13.79 -4.29 13.89
C ASN A 115 13.41 -5.75 13.58
N PHE A 116 12.92 -6.02 12.37
CA PHE A 116 12.30 -7.31 12.06
C PHE A 116 12.97 -8.07 10.91
N GLY A 117 13.76 -7.41 10.06
CA GLY A 117 14.30 -8.00 8.83
C GLY A 117 15.35 -9.09 9.04
N ASN A 118 15.90 -9.23 10.25
CA ASN A 118 16.71 -10.39 10.61
C ASN A 118 15.91 -11.71 10.52
N ARG A 119 14.58 -11.65 10.75
CA ARG A 119 13.65 -12.79 10.79
C ARG A 119 12.63 -12.78 9.65
N VAL A 120 12.08 -11.62 9.31
CA VAL A 120 11.11 -11.46 8.22
C VAL A 120 11.81 -11.45 6.87
N LYS A 121 11.41 -12.34 5.96
CA LYS A 121 12.03 -12.49 4.64
C LYS A 121 11.15 -12.08 3.47
N VAL A 122 9.85 -11.92 3.68
CA VAL A 122 8.93 -11.46 2.64
C VAL A 122 8.22 -10.19 3.10
N TRP A 123 8.49 -9.10 2.40
CA TRP A 123 7.92 -7.78 2.68
C TRP A 123 6.98 -7.34 1.57
N ILE A 124 5.82 -6.84 1.95
CA ILE A 124 4.83 -6.22 1.08
C ILE A 124 4.72 -4.76 1.53
N THR A 125 5.12 -3.82 0.68
CA THR A 125 5.08 -2.39 1.01
C THR A 125 3.65 -1.87 1.17
N HIS A 126 2.82 -2.03 0.15
CA HIS A 126 1.44 -1.57 0.12
C HIS A 126 0.50 -2.72 -0.25
N ASN A 127 -0.61 -2.84 0.49
CA ASN A 127 -1.74 -3.65 0.10
C ASN A 127 -2.66 -2.86 -0.81
N GLU A 128 -2.94 -3.39 -2.00
CA GLU A 128 -4.02 -2.96 -2.90
C GLU A 128 -4.18 -1.44 -3.08
N PRO A 129 -3.17 -0.73 -3.65
CA PRO A 129 -3.22 0.72 -3.88
C PRO A 129 -4.48 1.23 -4.57
N TYR A 130 -5.01 0.48 -5.54
CA TYR A 130 -6.22 0.86 -6.24
C TYR A 130 -7.37 1.11 -5.27
N ASN A 131 -7.63 0.17 -4.35
CA ASN A 131 -8.76 0.24 -3.44
C ASN A 131 -8.66 1.48 -2.53
N PHE A 132 -7.54 1.66 -1.83
CA PHE A 132 -7.45 2.78 -0.88
C PHE A 132 -7.27 4.14 -1.56
N CYS A 133 -6.63 4.22 -2.74
CA CYS A 133 -6.51 5.50 -3.44
C CYS A 133 -7.81 5.91 -4.12
N VAL A 134 -8.47 5.00 -4.82
CA VAL A 134 -9.71 5.32 -5.54
C VAL A 134 -10.85 5.58 -4.56
N ASP A 135 -11.05 4.70 -3.59
CA ASP A 135 -12.15 4.88 -2.62
C ASP A 135 -11.79 5.88 -1.52
N GLY A 136 -10.53 6.03 -1.12
CA GLY A 136 -10.12 6.91 -0.03
C GLY A 136 -9.81 8.35 -0.44
N TYR A 137 -9.27 8.56 -1.65
CA TYR A 137 -8.83 9.87 -2.14
C TYR A 137 -9.60 10.38 -3.38
N GLY A 138 -10.25 9.50 -4.12
CA GLY A 138 -11.11 9.87 -5.25
C GLY A 138 -12.56 10.06 -4.82
N TYR A 139 -13.19 8.98 -4.35
CA TYR A 139 -14.64 8.93 -4.08
C TYR A 139 -15.06 9.18 -2.63
N GLY A 140 -14.12 9.26 -1.68
CA GLY A 140 -14.42 9.50 -0.26
C GLY A 140 -15.33 8.44 0.37
N ARG A 141 -15.18 7.17 -0.02
CA ARG A 141 -15.98 6.02 0.49
C ARG A 141 -15.31 5.30 1.64
N ASN A 142 -13.98 5.30 1.69
CA ASN A 142 -13.16 4.71 2.75
C ASN A 142 -12.28 5.80 3.37
N GLY A 143 -11.71 5.53 4.55
CA GLY A 143 -10.71 6.43 5.13
C GLY A 143 -9.59 6.73 4.12
N PRO A 144 -9.17 8.00 3.95
CA PRO A 144 -9.47 9.19 4.76
C PRO A 144 -10.70 10.02 4.34
N LEU A 145 -11.60 9.47 3.50
CA LEU A 145 -12.83 10.14 3.05
C LEU A 145 -12.59 11.42 2.24
N VAL A 146 -11.44 11.52 1.57
CA VAL A 146 -11.15 12.64 0.68
C VAL A 146 -11.95 12.47 -0.61
N TYR A 147 -12.76 13.48 -0.93
CA TYR A 147 -13.55 13.55 -2.16
C TYR A 147 -12.88 14.49 -3.16
N ALA A 148 -12.00 13.94 -3.99
CA ALA A 148 -11.30 14.69 -5.04
C ALA A 148 -11.23 13.87 -6.35
N PRO A 149 -12.38 13.49 -6.92
CA PRO A 149 -12.44 12.55 -8.04
C PRO A 149 -11.69 13.07 -9.27
N GLY A 150 -10.93 12.18 -9.90
CA GLY A 150 -10.08 12.46 -11.05
C GLY A 150 -8.84 13.27 -10.72
N VAL A 151 -8.44 13.39 -9.44
CA VAL A 151 -7.21 14.10 -9.03
C VAL A 151 -6.57 13.43 -7.81
N GLY A 152 -7.33 13.24 -6.73
CA GLY A 152 -6.82 12.74 -5.46
C GLY A 152 -6.30 11.31 -5.57
N GLU A 153 -7.02 10.45 -6.28
CA GLU A 153 -6.58 9.08 -6.55
C GLU A 153 -5.32 9.04 -7.43
N TYR A 154 -5.15 9.98 -8.36
CA TYR A 154 -3.96 10.08 -9.20
C TYR A 154 -2.72 10.46 -8.40
N LEU A 155 -2.85 11.45 -7.51
CA LEU A 155 -1.78 11.83 -6.59
C LEU A 155 -1.46 10.70 -5.61
N CYS A 156 -2.49 10.07 -5.03
CA CYS A 156 -2.33 8.97 -4.10
C CYS A 156 -1.54 7.80 -4.71
N VAL A 157 -1.90 7.36 -5.91
CA VAL A 157 -1.19 6.26 -6.58
C VAL A 157 0.23 6.68 -6.97
N HIS A 158 0.42 7.92 -7.42
CA HIS A 158 1.74 8.42 -7.77
C HIS A 158 2.73 8.35 -6.60
N TYR A 159 2.35 8.86 -5.43
CA TYR A 159 3.22 8.82 -4.26
C TYR A 159 3.30 7.43 -3.61
N THR A 160 2.29 6.57 -3.79
CA THR A 160 2.37 5.16 -3.40
C THR A 160 3.42 4.39 -4.21
N LEU A 161 3.50 4.64 -5.52
CA LEU A 161 4.52 4.02 -6.38
C LEU A 161 5.92 4.51 -6.03
N LEU A 162 6.07 5.81 -5.79
CA LEU A 162 7.33 6.39 -5.34
C LEU A 162 7.75 5.86 -3.96
N SER A 163 6.83 5.77 -3.00
CA SER A 163 7.13 5.23 -1.67
C SER A 163 7.50 3.75 -1.72
N HIS A 164 6.83 2.96 -2.58
CA HIS A 164 7.22 1.57 -2.85
C HIS A 164 8.65 1.47 -3.37
N ALA A 165 8.97 2.22 -4.43
CA ALA A 165 10.30 2.23 -5.04
C ALA A 165 11.38 2.66 -4.02
N THR A 166 11.10 3.70 -3.22
CA THR A 166 11.99 4.15 -2.14
C THR A 166 12.27 3.04 -1.14
N ALA A 167 11.25 2.34 -0.64
CA ALA A 167 11.46 1.23 0.30
C ALA A 167 12.20 0.04 -0.35
N TYR A 168 11.93 -0.25 -1.62
CA TYR A 168 12.64 -1.28 -2.37
C TYR A 168 14.14 -0.97 -2.51
N HIS A 169 14.47 0.25 -2.94
CA HIS A 169 15.87 0.70 -3.10
C HIS A 169 16.59 0.75 -1.75
N LEU A 170 15.94 1.27 -0.71
CA LEU A 170 16.44 1.26 0.66
C LEU A 170 16.82 -0.16 1.10
N TYR A 171 15.90 -1.12 0.90
CA TYR A 171 16.15 -2.52 1.24
C TYR A 171 17.31 -3.10 0.45
N ASN A 172 17.34 -2.86 -0.87
CA ASN A 172 18.38 -3.37 -1.75
C ASN A 172 19.78 -2.86 -1.36
N GLN A 173 19.88 -1.58 -1.03
CA GLN A 173 21.15 -0.92 -0.72
C GLN A 173 21.66 -1.25 0.68
N ARG A 174 20.78 -1.35 1.68
CA ARG A 174 21.20 -1.44 3.10
C ARG A 174 21.03 -2.81 3.72
N TYR A 175 20.04 -3.58 3.29
CA TYR A 175 19.57 -4.76 4.04
C TYR A 175 19.70 -6.07 3.27
N ARG A 176 19.47 -6.08 1.94
CA ARG A 176 19.36 -7.31 1.15
C ARG A 176 20.57 -8.22 1.26
N ALA A 177 21.79 -7.68 1.25
CA ALA A 177 23.02 -8.47 1.36
C ALA A 177 23.10 -9.30 2.66
N GLN A 178 22.60 -8.76 3.76
CA GLN A 178 22.65 -9.41 5.08
C GLN A 178 21.38 -10.20 5.37
N GLN A 179 20.21 -9.60 5.11
CA GLN A 179 18.92 -10.14 5.49
C GLN A 179 18.36 -11.15 4.48
N LYS A 180 18.77 -11.06 3.21
CA LYS A 180 18.43 -12.00 2.12
C LYS A 180 16.93 -12.22 1.85
N GLY A 181 16.07 -11.30 2.29
CA GLY A 181 14.64 -11.30 1.97
C GLY A 181 14.29 -10.64 0.63
N SER A 182 13.00 -10.62 0.31
CA SER A 182 12.36 -9.98 -0.84
C SER A 182 11.42 -8.84 -0.41
N VAL A 183 11.23 -7.87 -1.31
CA VAL A 183 10.32 -6.74 -1.13
C VAL A 183 9.45 -6.65 -2.37
N GLY A 184 8.14 -6.55 -2.18
CA GLY A 184 7.16 -6.43 -3.24
C GLY A 184 5.99 -5.53 -2.84
N ILE A 185 4.93 -5.61 -3.64
CA ILE A 185 3.67 -4.87 -3.48
C ILE A 185 2.53 -5.80 -3.88
N THR A 186 1.38 -5.69 -3.21
CA THR A 186 0.19 -6.47 -3.56
C THR A 186 -0.75 -5.58 -4.35
N LEU A 187 -1.05 -5.94 -5.60
CA LEU A 187 -1.97 -5.22 -6.45
C LEU A 187 -3.31 -5.96 -6.51
N SER A 188 -4.41 -5.24 -6.29
CA SER A 188 -5.75 -5.77 -6.54
C SER A 188 -6.02 -5.81 -8.04
N GLY A 189 -6.31 -7.00 -8.57
CA GLY A 189 -6.70 -7.19 -9.96
C GLY A 189 -8.13 -7.70 -10.06
N ARG A 190 -9.03 -6.90 -10.64
CA ARG A 190 -10.29 -7.42 -11.16
C ARG A 190 -10.08 -7.82 -12.62
N TYR A 191 -10.61 -8.98 -12.98
CA TYR A 191 -10.70 -9.37 -14.38
C TYR A 191 -12.00 -8.82 -14.97
N PHE A 192 -11.92 -8.29 -16.18
CA PHE A 192 -13.07 -7.74 -16.90
C PHE A 192 -13.43 -8.65 -18.06
N PHE A 193 -14.73 -8.81 -18.33
CA PHE A 193 -15.26 -9.55 -19.45
C PHE A 193 -16.05 -8.61 -20.36
N GLN A 194 -16.18 -8.97 -21.64
CA GLN A 194 -17.11 -8.29 -22.54
C GLN A 194 -18.53 -8.46 -21.99
N ALA A 195 -19.32 -7.39 -21.98
CA ALA A 195 -20.70 -7.43 -21.50
C ALA A 195 -21.62 -8.21 -22.47
N ASP A 196 -21.31 -8.11 -23.77
CA ASP A 196 -22.01 -8.75 -24.87
C ASP A 196 -21.11 -8.82 -26.12
N ASN A 197 -21.66 -9.35 -27.22
CA ASN A 197 -20.95 -9.46 -28.50
C ASN A 197 -20.71 -8.10 -29.20
N GLN A 198 -21.26 -7.00 -28.69
CA GLN A 198 -21.07 -5.65 -29.25
C GLN A 198 -19.93 -4.91 -28.54
N THR A 199 -19.61 -5.32 -27.32
CA THR A 199 -18.51 -4.74 -26.53
C THR A 199 -17.17 -5.13 -27.13
N GLY A 200 -16.48 -4.19 -27.77
CA GLY A 200 -15.13 -4.42 -28.32
C GLY A 200 -14.12 -4.87 -27.26
N SER A 201 -13.13 -5.67 -27.66
CA SER A 201 -12.07 -6.12 -26.75
C SER A 201 -11.22 -4.97 -26.20
N GLU A 202 -11.19 -3.84 -26.91
CA GLU A 202 -10.52 -2.61 -26.49
C GLU A 202 -11.13 -2.02 -25.21
N ALA A 203 -12.43 -2.20 -24.98
CA ALA A 203 -13.07 -1.73 -23.75
C ALA A 203 -12.61 -2.53 -22.53
N VAL A 204 -12.43 -3.84 -22.70
CA VAL A 204 -11.92 -4.75 -21.66
C VAL A 204 -10.45 -4.45 -21.37
N ASP A 205 -9.64 -4.29 -22.42
CA ASP A 205 -8.23 -3.93 -22.29
C ASP A 205 -8.07 -2.58 -21.57
N ARG A 206 -8.82 -1.55 -21.98
CA ARG A 206 -8.83 -0.24 -21.30
C ARG A 206 -9.21 -0.38 -19.82
N ALA A 207 -10.23 -1.18 -19.48
CA ALA A 207 -10.61 -1.40 -18.08
C ALA A 207 -9.48 -2.06 -17.27
N LEU A 208 -8.78 -3.05 -17.83
CA LEU A 208 -7.61 -3.67 -17.21
C LEU A 208 -6.47 -2.67 -17.02
N GLN A 209 -6.21 -1.82 -18.02
CA GLN A 209 -5.19 -0.76 -17.94
C GLN A 209 -5.50 0.26 -16.84
N TYR A 210 -6.75 0.71 -16.71
CA TYR A 210 -7.15 1.65 -15.64
C TYR A 210 -7.29 1.01 -14.25
N HIS A 211 -7.33 -0.33 -14.16
CA HIS A 211 -7.41 -1.04 -12.88
C HIS A 211 -6.03 -1.54 -12.43
N ILE A 212 -5.60 -2.71 -12.90
CA ILE A 212 -4.33 -3.31 -12.46
C ILE A 212 -3.14 -2.71 -13.23
N GLY A 213 -3.31 -2.40 -14.52
CA GLY A 213 -2.24 -1.87 -15.37
C GLY A 213 -1.70 -0.54 -14.88
N TRP A 214 -2.54 0.28 -14.26
CA TRP A 214 -2.17 1.59 -13.73
C TRP A 214 -1.02 1.51 -12.72
N MET A 215 -1.02 0.51 -11.84
CA MET A 215 0.08 0.28 -10.90
C MET A 215 1.10 -0.74 -11.40
N ALA A 216 0.69 -1.75 -12.18
CA ALA A 216 1.59 -2.79 -12.64
C ALA A 216 2.55 -2.30 -13.73
N HIS A 217 2.08 -1.44 -14.65
CA HIS A 217 2.89 -0.97 -15.77
C HIS A 217 4.12 -0.17 -15.32
N PRO A 218 4.02 0.78 -14.37
CA PRO A 218 5.20 1.46 -13.85
C PRO A 218 6.25 0.52 -13.24
N LEU A 219 5.82 -0.57 -12.60
CA LEU A 219 6.67 -1.46 -11.80
C LEU A 219 7.30 -2.61 -12.60
N PHE A 220 6.62 -3.08 -13.64
CA PHE A 220 6.96 -4.35 -14.30
C PHE A 220 7.14 -4.24 -15.81
N SER A 221 6.78 -3.11 -16.43
CA SER A 221 7.03 -2.91 -17.87
C SER A 221 8.48 -2.49 -18.11
N GLU A 222 9.03 -2.85 -19.26
CA GLU A 222 10.36 -2.38 -19.68
C GLU A 222 10.41 -0.87 -19.90
N ALA A 223 9.29 -0.27 -20.30
CA ALA A 223 9.18 1.16 -20.57
C ALA A 223 9.08 2.02 -19.30
N GLY A 224 8.67 1.42 -18.18
CA GLY A 224 8.23 2.14 -17.00
C GLY A 224 7.06 3.08 -17.29
N GLY A 225 6.74 3.95 -16.34
CA GLY A 225 5.65 4.93 -16.52
C GLY A 225 4.25 4.31 -16.46
N TYR A 226 3.24 5.16 -16.50
CA TYR A 226 1.85 4.71 -16.58
C TYR A 226 1.53 4.09 -17.94
N PRO A 227 0.45 3.31 -18.07
CA PRO A 227 0.01 2.81 -19.37
C PRO A 227 -0.20 3.98 -20.36
N PRO A 228 0.39 3.93 -21.57
CA PRO A 228 0.33 5.05 -22.51
C PRO A 228 -1.08 5.50 -22.90
N LEU A 229 -2.04 4.55 -22.96
CA LEU A 229 -3.45 4.86 -23.19
C LEU A 229 -4.01 5.77 -22.09
N MET A 230 -3.68 5.46 -20.84
CA MET A 230 -4.13 6.21 -19.67
C MET A 230 -3.53 7.62 -19.64
N GLU A 231 -2.23 7.75 -19.92
CA GLU A 231 -1.55 9.06 -20.01
C GLU A 231 -2.21 9.95 -21.08
N LYS A 232 -2.48 9.37 -22.26
CA LYS A 232 -3.12 10.08 -23.38
C LYS A 232 -4.54 10.52 -23.04
N GLU A 233 -5.41 9.59 -22.66
CA GLU A 233 -6.83 9.89 -22.42
C GLU A 233 -7.02 10.88 -21.27
N ILE A 234 -6.28 10.74 -20.17
CA ILE A 234 -6.39 11.68 -19.04
C ILE A 234 -5.90 13.07 -19.44
N ALA A 235 -4.84 13.19 -20.24
CA ALA A 235 -4.37 14.47 -20.76
C ALA A 235 -5.41 15.13 -21.67
N GLU A 236 -5.98 14.38 -22.63
CA GLU A 236 -7.03 14.85 -23.54
C GLU A 236 -8.28 15.30 -22.78
N HIS A 237 -8.77 14.50 -21.83
CA HIS A 237 -9.91 14.87 -20.99
C HIS A 237 -9.61 16.07 -20.09
N SER A 238 -8.38 16.20 -19.57
CA SER A 238 -8.00 17.36 -18.76
C SER A 238 -8.03 18.65 -19.58
N LEU A 239 -7.63 18.62 -20.85
CA LEU A 239 -7.74 19.77 -21.76
C LEU A 239 -9.21 20.10 -22.08
N GLN A 240 -10.06 19.08 -22.29
CA GLN A 240 -11.50 19.27 -22.51
C GLN A 240 -12.20 19.87 -21.29
N GLU A 241 -11.71 19.58 -20.08
CA GLU A 241 -12.14 20.21 -18.82
C GLU A 241 -11.61 21.65 -18.64
N GLY A 242 -10.83 22.18 -19.58
CA GLY A 242 -10.26 23.53 -19.52
C GLY A 242 -9.02 23.66 -18.62
N ARG A 243 -8.36 22.55 -18.27
CA ARG A 243 -7.15 22.55 -17.44
C ARG A 243 -5.92 22.82 -18.29
N THR A 244 -4.94 23.51 -17.70
CA THR A 244 -3.65 23.79 -18.33
C THR A 244 -2.66 22.62 -18.24
N MET A 245 -2.97 21.59 -17.45
CA MET A 245 -2.12 20.42 -17.24
C MET A 245 -2.97 19.16 -17.04
N SER A 246 -2.38 18.00 -17.33
CA SER A 246 -2.99 16.70 -17.02
C SER A 246 -3.21 16.56 -15.52
N ARG A 247 -4.34 15.95 -15.14
CA ARG A 247 -4.61 15.59 -13.74
C ARG A 247 -3.77 14.40 -13.26
N LEU A 248 -3.30 13.55 -14.18
CA LEU A 248 -2.36 12.47 -13.88
C LEU A 248 -0.95 13.06 -13.74
N PRO A 249 -0.27 12.91 -12.59
CA PRO A 249 1.10 13.38 -12.43
C PRO A 249 2.03 12.76 -13.47
N ALA A 250 2.90 13.54 -14.07
CA ALA A 250 3.83 13.02 -15.07
C ALA A 250 4.95 12.21 -14.39
N MET A 251 5.23 11.01 -14.90
CA MET A 251 6.48 10.30 -14.57
C MET A 251 7.58 10.79 -15.51
N THR A 252 8.49 11.62 -14.99
CA THR A 252 9.70 12.04 -15.73
C THR A 252 10.58 10.84 -16.06
N ALA A 253 11.54 10.98 -16.99
CA ALA A 253 12.50 9.90 -17.28
C ALA A 253 13.23 9.41 -16.02
N THR A 254 13.58 10.32 -15.11
CA THR A 254 14.17 9.99 -13.81
C THR A 254 13.20 9.20 -12.93
N THR A 255 11.91 9.57 -12.91
CA THR A 255 10.89 8.88 -12.13
C THR A 255 10.62 7.48 -12.69
N LYS A 256 10.50 7.35 -14.02
CA LYS A 256 10.29 6.06 -14.71
C LYS A 256 11.45 5.10 -14.51
N ALA A 257 12.68 5.59 -14.36
CA ALA A 257 13.84 4.76 -14.10
C ALA A 257 14.01 4.40 -12.61
N PHE A 258 13.40 5.18 -11.72
CA PHE A 258 13.47 4.96 -10.28
C PHE A 258 12.42 3.96 -9.79
N VAL A 259 11.18 4.12 -10.28
CA VAL A 259 10.04 3.20 -10.04
C VAL A 259 10.22 1.94 -10.86
#